data_AF-A0A7V3JMS4-F1
#
_entry.id   AF-A0A7V3JMS4-F1
#
_cell.length_a   1.000
_cell.length_b   1.000
_cell.length_c   1.000
_cell.angle_alpha   90.00
_cell.angle_beta   90.00
_cell.angle_gamma   90.00
#
_symmetry.space_group_name_H-M   'P 1'
#
loop_
_entity.id
_entity.type
_entity.pdbx_description
1 polymer ?
#
loop_
_entity_poly.entity_id
_entity_poly.type
_entity_poly.pdbx_seq_one_letter_code
_entity_poly.pdbx_strand_id
1 'polypeptide(L)' 'MGLALCGLLAAVDVAWAGPSRPAGKPNILFILADDLGYGDLGCYGQKLIHTPRLDRLAAEGLRF' A
#
# COMPACT_ATOMS: atom_id res chain seq x y z
N MET A 1 0.57 -53.53 -25.20
CA MET A 1 0.63 -53.88 -23.76
C MET A 1 2.08 -53.79 -23.33
N GLY A 2 2.58 -52.87 -22.52
CA GLY A 2 2.09 -51.64 -21.93
C GLY A 2 3.36 -50.98 -21.38
N LEU A 3 3.75 -49.85 -21.95
CA LEU A 3 4.84 -49.01 -21.43
C LEU A 3 4.16 -47.75 -20.91
N ALA A 4 3.82 -47.76 -19.62
CA ALA A 4 3.43 -46.57 -18.89
C ALA A 4 4.55 -46.32 -17.86
N LEU A 5 5.71 -45.85 -18.33
CA LEU A 5 6.64 -45.15 -17.46
C LEU A 5 6.01 -43.80 -17.17
N CYS A 6 5.38 -43.70 -16.00
CA CYS A 6 4.93 -42.45 -15.41
C CYS A 6 6.16 -41.54 -15.27
N GLY A 7 6.34 -40.64 -16.24
CA GLY A 7 7.31 -39.57 -16.15
C GLY A 7 7.01 -38.74 -14.92
N LEU A 8 7.94 -38.78 -13.96
CA LEU A 8 7.95 -37.86 -12.83
C LEU A 8 8.23 -36.46 -13.40
N LEU A 9 7.17 -35.80 -13.88
CA LEU A 9 7.16 -34.37 -14.12
C LEU A 9 7.26 -33.73 -12.74
N ALA A 10 8.49 -33.54 -12.25
CA ALA A 10 8.74 -32.60 -11.19
C ALA A 10 8.25 -31.25 -11.73
N ALA A 11 7.07 -30.82 -11.27
CA ALA A 11 6.62 -29.45 -11.41
C ALA A 11 7.70 -28.61 -10.71
N VAL A 12 8.61 -28.04 -11.51
CA VAL A 12 9.48 -26.98 -11.02
C VAL A 12 8.52 -25.82 -10.83
N ASP A 13 8.06 -25.64 -9.59
CA ASP A 13 7.45 -24.40 -9.15
C ASP A 13 8.51 -23.31 -9.31
N VAL A 14 8.57 -22.71 -10.51
CA VAL A 14 9.29 -21.46 -10.73
C VAL A 14 8.50 -20.42 -9.96
N ALA A 15 8.75 -20.34 -8.66
CA ALA A 15 8.22 -19.29 -7.82
C ALA A 15 8.71 -17.96 -8.39
N TRP A 16 7.78 -17.16 -8.90
CA TRP A 16 8.07 -15.81 -9.34
C TRP A 16 8.47 -14.99 -8.10
N ALA A 17 9.77 -14.96 -7.81
CA ALA A 17 10.30 -14.04 -6.82
C ALA A 17 10.18 -12.64 -7.40
N GLY A 18 9.18 -11.89 -6.92
CA GLY A 18 9.07 -10.46 -7.22
C GLY A 18 10.37 -9.72 -6.86
N PRO A 19 10.64 -8.55 -7.45
CA PRO A 19 11.89 -7.83 -7.22
C PRO A 19 12.13 -7.62 -5.73
N SER A 20 13.29 -8.05 -5.24
CA SER A 20 13.70 -7.88 -3.84
C SER A 20 13.92 -6.39 -3.57
N ARG A 21 12.98 -5.76 -2.86
CA ARG A 21 13.14 -4.36 -2.42
C ARG A 21 14.32 -4.28 -1.43
N PRO A 22 15.30 -3.40 -1.65
CA PRO A 22 16.42 -3.23 -0.72
C PRO A 22 15.91 -2.96 0.70
N ALA A 23 16.48 -3.67 1.68
CA ALA A 23 16.14 -3.47 3.08
C ALA A 23 16.39 -2.02 3.49
N GLY A 24 15.48 -1.44 4.27
CA GLY A 24 15.59 -0.07 4.78
C GLY A 24 15.09 1.04 3.85
N LYS A 25 14.57 0.73 2.65
CA LYS A 25 13.87 1.75 1.84
C LYS A 25 12.42 1.94 2.33
N PRO A 26 11.98 3.17 2.64
CA PRO A 26 10.60 3.40 3.01
C PRO A 26 9.67 3.20 1.81
N ASN A 27 8.40 2.94 2.10
CA ASN A 27 7.33 3.04 1.11
C ASN A 27 6.87 4.49 1.05
N ILE A 28 6.68 5.01 -0.16
CA ILE A 28 6.17 6.36 -0.37
C ILE A 28 4.75 6.23 -0.92
N LEU A 29 3.78 6.84 -0.24
CA LEU A 29 2.40 6.98 -0.69
C LEU A 29 2.11 8.47 -0.86
N PHE A 30 1.84 8.89 -2.09
CA PHE A 30 1.43 10.26 -2.39
C PHE A 30 -0.08 10.29 -2.63
N ILE A 31 -0.79 11.08 -1.83
CA ILE A 31 -2.25 11.24 -1.92
C ILE A 31 -2.51 12.65 -2.44
N LEU A 32 -3.15 12.73 -3.60
CA LEU A 32 -3.63 13.98 -4.19
C LEU A 32 -5.15 14.03 -4.01
N ALA A 33 -5.65 15.15 -3.48
CA ALA A 33 -7.06 15.47 -3.46
C ALA A 33 -7.29 16.73 -4.28
N ASP A 34 -8.26 16.68 -5.20
CA ASP A 34 -8.65 17.81 -6.03
C ASP A 34 -9.52 18.77 -5.23
N ASP A 35 -9.34 20.08 -5.44
CA ASP A 35 -10.09 21.16 -4.79
C ASP A 35 -10.25 21.08 -3.25
N LEU A 36 -9.30 20.44 -2.55
CA LEU A 36 -9.33 20.35 -1.09
C LEU A 36 -8.72 21.58 -0.43
N GLY A 37 -9.53 22.38 0.25
CA GLY A 37 -9.10 23.56 0.98
C GLY A 37 -8.64 23.26 2.42
N TYR A 38 -7.81 24.14 3.00
CA TYR A 38 -7.42 24.10 4.42
C TYR A 38 -8.64 24.04 5.35
N GLY A 39 -9.68 24.83 5.02
CA GLY A 39 -10.90 24.95 5.81
C GLY A 39 -11.76 23.69 5.84
N ASP A 40 -11.43 22.67 5.05
CA ASP A 40 -12.22 21.44 4.93
C ASP A 40 -11.77 20.33 5.90
N LEU A 41 -10.59 20.48 6.53
CA LEU A 41 -10.02 19.45 7.39
C LEU A 41 -10.25 19.75 8.87
N GLY A 42 -10.74 18.75 9.62
CA GLY A 42 -10.95 18.84 11.07
C GLY A 42 -9.68 19.22 11.82
N CYS A 43 -8.54 18.73 11.34
CA CYS A 43 -7.22 19.03 11.85
C CYS A 43 -6.88 20.56 11.79
N TYR A 44 -7.51 21.31 10.89
CA TYR A 44 -7.42 22.77 10.78
C TYR A 44 -8.57 23.54 11.45
N GLY A 45 -9.39 22.87 12.25
CA GLY A 45 -10.47 23.49 13.03
C GLY A 45 -11.85 23.43 12.39
N GLN A 46 -12.00 22.71 11.28
CA GLN A 46 -13.28 22.41 10.67
C GLN A 46 -14.17 21.58 11.64
N LYS A 47 -15.48 21.85 11.70
CA LYS A 47 -16.41 21.20 12.67
C LYS A 47 -17.54 20.35 12.09
N LEU A 48 -17.84 20.45 10.79
CA LEU A 48 -19.00 19.82 10.14
C LEU A 48 -18.65 18.56 9.34
N ILE A 49 -17.45 18.50 8.77
CA ILE A 49 -16.95 17.44 7.90
C ILE A 49 -15.98 16.64 8.76
N HIS A 50 -16.30 15.37 8.97
CA HIS A 50 -15.48 14.50 9.80
C HIS A 50 -14.36 13.88 8.96
N THR A 51 -13.11 14.25 9.27
CA THR A 51 -11.91 13.77 8.56
C THR A 51 -10.97 12.92 9.44
N PRO A 52 -11.47 11.94 10.21
CA PRO A 52 -10.72 11.33 11.32
C PRO A 52 -9.41 10.65 10.90
N ARG A 53 -9.31 10.17 9.66
CA ARG A 53 -8.07 9.57 9.14
C ARG A 53 -7.01 10.61 8.83
N LEU A 54 -7.40 11.75 8.25
CA LEU A 54 -6.49 12.86 7.97
C LEU A 54 -6.11 13.58 9.26
N ASP A 55 -7.03 13.68 10.21
CA ASP A 55 -6.78 14.24 11.55
C ASP A 55 -5.73 13.40 12.29
N ARG A 56 -5.87 12.07 12.25
CA ARG A 56 -4.87 11.14 12.80
C ARG A 56 -3.52 11.25 12.09
N LEU A 57 -3.49 11.30 10.76
CA LEU A 57 -2.24 11.46 10.01
C LEU A 57 -1.52 12.76 10.37
N ALA A 58 -2.26 13.86 10.57
CA ALA A 58 -1.69 15.12 11.04
C ALA A 58 -1.15 15.04 12.48
N ALA A 59 -1.83 14.30 13.37
CA ALA A 59 -1.41 14.14 14.77
C ALA A 59 -0.21 13.21 14.94
N GLU A 60 -0.08 12.17 14.11
CA GLU A 60 1.03 11.21 14.13
C GLU A 60 2.23 11.68 13.29
N GLY A 61 2.07 12.76 12.52
CA GLY A 61 3.05 13.24 11.57
C GLY A 61 3.38 14.72 11.74
N LEU A 62 3.65 15.37 10.61
CA LEU A 62 3.88 16.79 10.51
C LEU A 62 2.76 17.42 9.67
N ARG A 63 2.25 18.56 10.11
CA ARG A 63 1.24 19.37 9.41
C ARG A 63 1.74 20.81 9.29
N PHE A 64 1.53 21.41 8.12
CA PHE A 64 1.93 22.79 7.79
C PHE A 64 0.78 23.78 7.96
#